data_AF-A0A9X3DZY9-F1
#
_entry.id   AF-A0A9X3DZY9-F1
#
_cell.length_a   1.000
_cell.length_b   1.000
_cell.length_c   1.000
_cell.angle_alpha   90.00
_cell.angle_beta   90.00
_cell.angle_gamma   90.00
#
_symmetry.space_group_name_H-M   'P 1'
#
loop_
_entity.id
_entity.type
_entity.pdbx_description
1 polymer ?
#
loop_
_entity_poly.entity_id
_entity_poly.type
_entity_poly.pdbx_seq_one_letter_code
_entity_poly.pdbx_strand_id
1 'polypeptide(L)'
;MASANKGLSRRLRLRNLATGLVAVLLLYGLAAYVVLPMAWTHYEHQPGLADRPMVTHTAQGIPGDPLNVGLVGGKEDVLRAMHGAGWYPADPITWRSSIEIVGSVVLDRPYHDAPVSPLFYDGRREDFAFEKPVGESADKRDHVRFWQVLDRGAEGRPVWLGSATFDRGVGLSHDTGQVTHHIGPDIDAVRDQLTDDLQKAGMVEATYQVTGIGPTVNGRNGEGDPYYTDGEIWVSRLVPDGAKSAKPPEIIPPPAFVSFKDRLWHWVASWF
;
A
#
# COMPACT_ATOMS: atom_id res chain seq x y z
N MET A 1 14.33 69.20 13.73
CA MET A 1 14.14 68.35 12.51
C MET A 1 14.67 66.92 12.66
N ALA A 2 15.83 66.66 13.29
CA ALA A 2 16.41 65.31 13.40
C ALA A 2 15.58 64.27 14.21
N SER A 3 14.80 64.72 15.21
CA SER A 3 13.95 63.82 16.05
C SER A 3 12.75 63.26 15.29
N ALA A 4 12.09 64.09 14.46
CA ALA A 4 10.94 63.67 13.65
C ALA A 4 11.31 62.61 12.59
N ASN A 5 12.52 62.71 12.02
CA ASN A 5 13.01 61.78 11.00
C ASN A 5 13.34 60.39 11.59
N LYS A 6 13.81 60.33 12.84
CA LYS A 6 14.00 59.06 13.58
C LYS A 6 12.68 58.36 13.89
N GLY A 7 11.62 59.10 14.21
CA GLY A 7 10.28 58.57 14.46
C GLY A 7 9.63 57.96 13.20
N LEU A 8 9.80 58.62 12.05
CA LEU A 8 9.28 58.14 10.76
C LEU A 8 10.01 56.85 10.31
N SER A 9 11.35 56.80 10.43
CA SER A 9 12.12 55.61 10.04
C SER A 9 11.83 54.40 10.93
N ARG A 10 11.60 54.60 12.23
CA ARG A 10 11.19 53.53 13.16
C ARG A 10 9.81 52.97 12.83
N ARG A 11 8.83 53.83 12.50
CA ARG A 11 7.48 53.39 12.07
C ARG A 11 7.52 52.61 10.75
N LEU A 12 8.32 53.06 9.78
CA LEU A 12 8.52 52.35 8.51
C LEU A 12 9.19 50.97 8.71
N ARG A 13 10.21 50.88 9.58
CA ARG A 13 10.85 49.60 9.94
C ARG A 13 9.87 48.64 10.62
N LEU A 14 9.09 49.12 11.59
CA LEU A 14 8.06 48.31 12.27
C LEU A 14 6.99 47.82 11.29
N ARG A 15 6.53 48.68 10.37
CA ARG A 15 5.58 48.28 9.32
C ARG A 15 6.17 47.20 8.41
N ASN A 16 7.41 47.37 7.93
CA ASN A 16 8.06 46.38 7.08
C ASN A 16 8.29 45.04 7.80
N LEU A 17 8.64 45.07 9.09
CA LEU A 17 8.73 43.86 9.91
C LEU A 17 7.37 43.17 10.07
N ALA A 18 6.31 43.94 10.32
CA ALA A 18 4.95 43.41 10.41
C ALA A 18 4.48 42.82 9.06
N THR A 19 4.73 43.50 7.94
CA THR A 19 4.43 42.97 6.59
C THR A 19 5.22 41.70 6.31
N GLY A 20 6.51 41.66 6.68
CA GLY A 20 7.34 40.46 6.55
C GLY A 20 6.81 39.29 7.38
N LEU A 21 6.43 39.54 8.62
CA LEU A 21 5.83 38.52 9.50
C LEU A 21 4.51 37.99 8.91
N VAL A 22 3.63 38.88 8.43
CA VAL A 22 2.37 38.48 7.77
C VAL A 22 2.65 37.65 6.53
N ALA A 23 3.62 38.02 5.70
CA ALA A 23 4.00 37.24 4.52
C ALA A 23 4.52 35.84 4.90
N VAL A 24 5.36 35.73 5.92
CA VAL A 24 5.84 34.44 6.43
C VAL A 24 4.69 33.58 6.96
N LEU A 25 3.77 34.17 7.73
CA LEU A 25 2.60 33.44 8.26
C LEU A 25 1.65 32.99 7.14
N LEU A 26 1.45 33.81 6.11
CA LEU A 26 0.64 33.44 4.94
C LEU A 26 1.31 32.33 4.13
N LEU A 27 2.63 32.41 3.91
CA LEU A 27 3.39 31.35 3.23
C LEU A 27 3.37 30.05 4.03
N TYR A 28 3.54 30.14 5.35
CA TYR A 28 3.39 28.98 6.24
C TYR A 28 1.98 28.40 6.17
N GLY A 29 0.94 29.23 6.24
CA GLY A 29 -0.44 28.81 6.13
C GLY A 29 -0.74 28.10 4.80
N LEU A 30 -0.28 28.68 3.69
CA LEU A 30 -0.41 28.08 2.35
C LEU A 30 0.35 26.74 2.27
N ALA A 31 1.57 26.68 2.78
CA ALA A 31 2.37 25.47 2.78
C ALA A 31 1.73 24.36 3.63
N ALA A 32 1.35 24.67 4.87
CA ALA A 32 0.87 23.70 5.85
C ALA A 32 -0.56 23.20 5.59
N TYR A 33 -1.45 24.05 5.05
CA TYR A 33 -2.88 23.74 4.95
C TYR A 33 -3.38 23.58 3.52
N VAL A 34 -2.55 23.84 2.51
CA VAL A 34 -2.92 23.63 1.10
C VAL A 34 -1.91 22.74 0.40
N VAL A 35 -0.64 23.16 0.37
CA VAL A 35 0.39 22.46 -0.41
C VAL A 35 0.70 21.08 0.17
N LEU A 36 0.99 21.00 1.48
CA LEU A 36 1.32 19.74 2.14
C LEU A 36 0.19 18.71 2.07
N PRO A 37 -1.07 19.03 2.42
CA PRO A 37 -2.19 18.09 2.25
C PRO A 37 -2.34 17.59 0.82
N MET A 38 -2.25 18.47 -0.19
CA MET A 38 -2.33 18.07 -1.60
C MET A 38 -1.17 17.16 -2.07
N ALA A 39 -0.03 17.18 -1.39
CA ALA A 39 1.09 16.27 -1.67
C ALA A 39 0.94 14.92 -1.00
N TRP A 40 0.27 14.91 0.16
CA TRP A 40 0.36 13.81 1.10
C TRP A 40 -0.87 12.90 1.09
N THR A 41 -2.02 13.40 0.65
CA THR A 41 -3.26 12.62 0.62
C THR A 41 -3.96 12.75 -0.72
N HIS A 42 -4.26 11.60 -1.31
CA HIS A 42 -4.99 11.48 -2.56
C HIS A 42 -5.76 10.16 -2.59
N TYR A 43 -7.06 10.29 -2.86
CA TYR A 43 -8.05 9.21 -2.86
C TYR A 43 -9.10 9.43 -3.94
N GLU A 44 -8.79 10.22 -4.97
CA GLU A 44 -9.70 10.62 -6.06
C GLU A 44 -10.34 9.43 -6.75
N HIS A 45 -9.64 8.29 -6.80
CA HIS A 45 -10.14 7.07 -7.40
C HIS A 45 -10.81 6.12 -6.40
N GLN A 46 -10.62 6.32 -5.09
CA GLN A 46 -11.31 5.57 -4.04
C GLN A 46 -11.59 6.44 -2.80
N PRO A 47 -12.51 7.41 -2.88
CA PRO A 47 -12.74 8.37 -1.80
C PRO A 47 -13.21 7.71 -0.50
N GLY A 48 -13.83 6.52 -0.59
CA GLY A 48 -14.24 5.73 0.57
C GLY A 48 -13.08 5.18 1.42
N LEU A 49 -11.83 5.31 0.97
CA LEU A 49 -10.65 4.87 1.72
C LEU A 49 -10.03 5.98 2.58
N ALA A 50 -10.42 7.24 2.41
CA ALA A 50 -9.72 8.39 2.97
C ALA A 50 -9.58 8.39 4.51
N ASP A 51 -10.58 7.85 5.22
CA ASP A 51 -10.62 7.84 6.69
C ASP A 51 -10.20 6.47 7.28
N ARG A 52 -9.66 5.57 6.46
CA ARG A 52 -9.29 4.23 6.90
C ARG A 52 -7.81 4.15 7.30
N PRO A 53 -7.45 3.34 8.32
CA PRO A 53 -6.05 3.07 8.61
C PRO A 53 -5.40 2.33 7.43
N MET A 54 -4.12 2.59 7.18
CA MET A 54 -3.32 1.93 6.13
C MET A 54 -2.31 0.94 6.70
N VAL A 55 -2.61 0.39 7.88
CA VAL A 55 -1.78 -0.56 8.61
C VAL A 55 -2.66 -1.66 9.19
N THR A 56 -2.18 -2.90 9.11
CA THR A 56 -2.80 -4.05 9.76
C THR A 56 -2.43 -4.10 11.23
N HIS A 57 -3.05 -4.99 11.99
CA HIS A 57 -2.72 -5.22 13.39
C HIS A 57 -2.64 -6.72 13.69
N THR A 58 -1.79 -7.10 14.63
CA THR A 58 -1.79 -8.46 15.19
C THR A 58 -3.03 -8.69 16.06
N ALA A 59 -3.28 -9.93 16.48
CA ALA A 59 -4.36 -10.25 17.43
C ALA A 59 -4.24 -9.49 18.76
N GLN A 60 -3.04 -9.04 19.13
CA GLN A 60 -2.75 -8.27 20.35
C GLN A 60 -2.88 -6.75 20.13
N GLY A 61 -3.23 -6.30 18.93
CA GLY A 61 -3.35 -4.89 18.59
C GLY A 61 -2.02 -4.18 18.32
N ILE A 62 -0.94 -4.94 18.10
CA ILE A 62 0.36 -4.37 17.69
C ILE A 62 0.25 -4.00 16.20
N PRO A 63 0.70 -2.81 15.76
CA PRO A 63 0.78 -2.47 14.34
C PRO A 63 1.58 -3.54 13.58
N GLY A 64 0.92 -4.16 12.60
CA GLY A 64 1.49 -5.20 11.74
C GLY A 64 2.10 -4.62 10.47
N ASP A 65 1.93 -5.34 9.37
CA ASP A 65 2.39 -4.91 8.06
C ASP A 65 1.53 -3.75 7.50
N PRO A 66 2.12 -2.79 6.77
CA PRO A 66 1.38 -1.75 6.08
C PRO A 66 0.59 -2.31 4.88
N LEU A 67 -0.48 -1.61 4.49
CA LEU A 67 -1.19 -1.89 3.25
C LEU A 67 -0.49 -1.18 2.10
N ASN A 68 -0.13 -1.91 1.05
CA ASN A 68 0.64 -1.42 -0.09
C ASN A 68 0.06 -1.85 -1.45
N VAL A 69 -0.92 -2.75 -1.47
CA VAL A 69 -1.60 -3.20 -2.70
C VAL A 69 -3.11 -3.04 -2.57
N GLY A 70 -3.79 -2.84 -3.68
CA GLY A 70 -5.25 -2.85 -3.74
C GLY A 70 -5.77 -3.54 -4.99
N LEU A 71 -6.98 -4.11 -4.90
CA LEU A 71 -7.67 -4.68 -6.05
C LEU A 71 -9.09 -4.10 -6.14
N VAL A 72 -9.57 -3.88 -7.35
CA VAL A 72 -11.00 -3.62 -7.61
C VAL A 72 -11.54 -4.81 -8.36
N GLY A 73 -12.61 -5.45 -7.90
CA GLY A 73 -13.17 -6.66 -8.53
C GLY A 73 -13.99 -7.52 -7.57
N GLY A 74 -14.79 -8.42 -8.12
CA GLY A 74 -15.52 -9.44 -7.34
C GLY A 74 -14.57 -10.47 -6.72
N LYS A 75 -15.11 -11.32 -5.83
CA LYS A 75 -14.33 -12.42 -5.22
C LYS A 75 -13.81 -13.39 -6.26
N GLU A 76 -14.64 -13.76 -7.24
CA GLU A 76 -14.22 -14.63 -8.33
C GLU A 76 -13.13 -13.99 -9.19
N ASP A 77 -13.20 -12.67 -9.43
CA ASP A 77 -12.19 -11.95 -10.20
C ASP A 77 -10.83 -12.00 -9.51
N VAL A 78 -10.79 -11.74 -8.19
CA VAL A 78 -9.57 -11.82 -7.39
C VAL A 78 -8.96 -13.21 -7.48
N LEU A 79 -9.75 -14.26 -7.24
CA LEU A 79 -9.27 -15.64 -7.27
C LEU A 79 -8.75 -16.05 -8.66
N ARG A 80 -9.47 -15.69 -9.72
CA ARG A 80 -9.03 -15.94 -11.10
C ARG A 80 -7.76 -15.16 -11.45
N ALA A 81 -7.68 -13.90 -11.03
CA ALA A 81 -6.55 -13.02 -11.31
C ALA A 81 -5.28 -13.52 -10.65
N MET A 82 -5.35 -13.81 -9.36
CA MET A 82 -4.23 -14.36 -8.58
C MET A 82 -3.75 -15.69 -9.17
N HIS A 83 -4.67 -16.61 -9.45
CA HIS A 83 -4.32 -17.89 -10.08
C HIS A 83 -3.68 -17.71 -11.47
N GLY A 84 -4.27 -16.85 -12.31
CA GLY A 84 -3.74 -16.53 -13.64
C GLY A 84 -2.35 -15.90 -13.61
N ALA A 85 -2.02 -15.20 -12.53
CA ALA A 85 -0.74 -14.57 -12.24
C ALA A 85 0.28 -15.51 -11.56
N GLY A 86 -0.09 -16.78 -11.31
CA GLY A 86 0.77 -17.76 -10.65
C GLY A 86 0.92 -17.58 -9.15
N TRP A 87 -0.06 -16.94 -8.52
CA TRP A 87 -0.19 -16.84 -7.06
C TRP A 87 -1.20 -17.87 -6.56
N TYR A 88 -0.84 -18.56 -5.48
CA TYR A 88 -1.57 -19.74 -5.00
C TYR A 88 -2.10 -19.52 -3.59
N PRO A 89 -3.24 -20.13 -3.20
CA PRO A 89 -3.79 -19.98 -1.87
C PRO A 89 -2.80 -20.42 -0.77
N ALA A 90 -2.60 -19.57 0.23
CA ALA A 90 -1.68 -19.82 1.34
C ALA A 90 -2.41 -20.29 2.62
N ASP A 91 -3.74 -20.15 2.70
CA ASP A 91 -4.50 -20.45 3.91
C ASP A 91 -5.81 -21.23 3.66
N PRO A 92 -6.38 -21.93 4.67
CA PRO A 92 -7.58 -22.74 4.48
C PRO A 92 -8.82 -21.98 4.02
N ILE A 93 -8.94 -20.68 4.37
CA ILE A 93 -10.10 -19.85 3.99
C ILE A 93 -10.08 -19.60 2.48
N THR A 94 -8.93 -19.19 1.96
CA THR A 94 -8.71 -18.99 0.51
C THR A 94 -8.82 -20.30 -0.24
N TRP A 95 -8.29 -21.40 0.30
CA TRP A 95 -8.39 -22.72 -0.31
C TRP A 95 -9.85 -23.14 -0.57
N ARG A 96 -10.72 -23.02 0.45
CA ARG A 96 -12.15 -23.37 0.29
C ARG A 96 -12.82 -22.57 -0.81
N SER A 97 -12.52 -21.27 -0.88
CA SER A 97 -13.06 -20.38 -1.91
C SER A 97 -12.49 -20.71 -3.31
N SER A 98 -11.21 -21.10 -3.37
CA SER A 98 -10.51 -21.37 -4.64
C SER A 98 -10.92 -22.69 -5.29
N ILE A 99 -11.20 -23.74 -4.50
CA ILE A 99 -11.52 -25.08 -5.03
C ILE A 99 -12.76 -25.05 -5.93
N GLU A 100 -13.81 -24.36 -5.48
CA GLU A 100 -15.07 -24.25 -6.22
C GLU A 100 -14.94 -23.32 -7.44
N ILE A 101 -14.11 -22.28 -7.35
CA ILE A 101 -14.04 -21.20 -8.35
C ILE A 101 -13.03 -21.49 -9.47
N VAL A 102 -11.91 -22.14 -9.15
CA VAL A 102 -10.79 -22.37 -10.09
C VAL A 102 -10.73 -23.81 -10.61
N GLY A 103 -11.43 -24.76 -9.96
CA GLY A 103 -11.55 -26.15 -10.41
C GLY A 103 -10.29 -26.98 -10.12
N SER A 104 -10.30 -27.74 -9.02
CA SER A 104 -9.39 -28.87 -8.71
C SER A 104 -7.86 -28.70 -8.85
N VAL A 105 -7.31 -27.50 -9.08
CA VAL A 105 -5.85 -27.24 -9.15
C VAL A 105 -5.13 -27.51 -7.82
N VAL A 106 -5.89 -27.75 -6.75
CA VAL A 106 -5.47 -27.75 -5.34
C VAL A 106 -4.85 -29.06 -4.85
N LEU A 107 -5.06 -30.19 -5.54
CA LEU A 107 -4.85 -31.50 -4.91
C LEU A 107 -3.40 -31.97 -4.77
N ASP A 108 -2.40 -31.27 -5.31
CA ASP A 108 -1.03 -31.79 -5.42
C ASP A 108 0.06 -30.91 -4.76
N ARG A 109 -0.32 -29.92 -3.94
CA ARG A 109 0.66 -29.16 -3.15
C ARG A 109 0.74 -29.70 -1.73
N PRO A 110 1.88 -30.30 -1.32
CA PRO A 110 2.09 -30.63 0.08
C PRO A 110 2.09 -29.32 0.88
N TYR A 111 1.19 -29.26 1.86
CA TYR A 111 1.08 -28.17 2.83
C TYR A 111 2.31 -28.23 3.75
N HIS A 112 3.46 -27.76 3.24
CA HIS A 112 4.70 -27.73 3.97
C HIS A 112 4.75 -26.44 4.79
N ASP A 113 4.29 -26.59 6.02
CA ASP A 113 4.77 -25.92 7.22
C ASP A 113 4.42 -24.43 7.49
N ALA A 114 3.94 -24.28 8.73
CA ALA A 114 3.63 -23.08 9.52
C ALA A 114 2.38 -22.26 9.11
N PRO A 115 1.34 -22.17 9.97
CA PRO A 115 0.26 -21.23 9.77
C PRO A 115 0.84 -19.81 9.83
N VAL A 116 0.67 -19.08 8.74
CA VAL A 116 0.89 -17.64 8.71
C VAL A 116 0.09 -17.00 9.84
N SER A 117 0.75 -16.20 10.69
CA SER A 117 0.07 -15.46 11.75
C SER A 117 -1.04 -14.60 11.14
N PRO A 118 -2.29 -14.68 11.65
CA PRO A 118 -3.38 -13.90 11.11
C PRO A 118 -3.13 -12.42 11.36
N LEU A 119 -3.35 -11.62 10.33
CA LEU A 119 -3.33 -10.17 10.43
C LEU A 119 -4.77 -9.67 10.40
N PHE A 120 -5.02 -8.61 11.16
CA PHE A 120 -6.33 -8.04 11.32
C PHE A 120 -6.36 -6.66 10.69
N TYR A 121 -7.41 -6.40 9.94
CA TYR A 121 -7.73 -5.09 9.43
C TYR A 121 -9.14 -4.73 9.87
N ASP A 122 -9.29 -3.59 10.55
CA ASP A 122 -10.56 -3.15 11.12
C ASP A 122 -11.23 -4.23 12.01
N GLY A 123 -10.41 -4.89 12.84
CA GLY A 123 -10.84 -5.97 13.73
C GLY A 123 -11.20 -7.29 13.03
N ARG A 124 -11.01 -7.38 11.70
CA ARG A 124 -11.38 -8.55 10.90
C ARG A 124 -10.15 -9.24 10.34
N ARG A 125 -10.13 -10.58 10.44
CA ARG A 125 -9.09 -11.42 9.85
C ARG A 125 -9.10 -11.30 8.32
N GLU A 126 -7.96 -11.56 7.67
CA GLU A 126 -7.84 -11.60 6.21
C GLU A 126 -8.94 -12.46 5.55
N ASP A 127 -9.44 -11.99 4.41
CA ASP A 127 -10.40 -12.73 3.58
C ASP A 127 -9.67 -13.72 2.68
N PHE A 128 -8.56 -13.28 2.08
CA PHE A 128 -7.71 -14.10 1.24
C PHE A 128 -6.23 -13.95 1.61
N ALA A 129 -5.48 -15.03 1.42
CA ALA A 129 -4.04 -15.08 1.55
C ALA A 129 -3.46 -15.90 0.39
N PHE A 130 -2.47 -15.36 -0.30
CA PHE A 130 -1.80 -16.00 -1.42
C PHE A 130 -0.29 -15.97 -1.25
N GLU A 131 0.37 -16.98 -1.81
CA GLU A 131 1.81 -17.12 -1.86
C GLU A 131 2.30 -17.40 -3.28
N LYS A 132 3.50 -16.93 -3.59
CA LYS A 132 4.24 -17.25 -4.80
C LYS A 132 5.66 -17.71 -4.43
N PRO A 133 6.05 -18.96 -4.73
CA PRO A 133 7.39 -19.46 -4.45
C PRO A 133 8.47 -18.66 -5.18
N VAL A 134 9.58 -18.37 -4.49
CA VAL A 134 10.74 -17.67 -5.06
C VAL A 134 11.97 -18.58 -5.02
N GLY A 135 12.42 -19.03 -6.19
CA GLY A 135 13.56 -19.95 -6.32
C GLY A 135 13.21 -21.40 -5.99
N GLU A 136 14.20 -22.18 -5.52
CA GLU A 136 14.04 -23.62 -5.26
C GLU A 136 13.80 -23.99 -3.78
N SER A 137 13.94 -23.04 -2.84
CA SER A 137 13.71 -23.27 -1.41
C SER A 137 12.30 -22.86 -1.00
N ALA A 138 11.65 -23.69 -0.18
CA ALA A 138 10.32 -23.41 0.38
C ALA A 138 10.31 -22.25 1.39
N ASP A 139 11.48 -21.81 1.86
CA ASP A 139 11.61 -20.80 2.92
C ASP A 139 11.47 -19.36 2.41
N LYS A 140 11.41 -19.18 1.08
CA LYS A 140 11.33 -17.88 0.41
C LYS A 140 10.10 -17.81 -0.48
N ARG A 141 9.17 -16.95 -0.10
CA ARG A 141 7.92 -16.75 -0.82
C ARG A 141 7.50 -15.30 -0.77
N ASP A 142 6.99 -14.81 -1.88
CA ASP A 142 6.19 -13.59 -1.84
C ASP A 142 4.83 -13.97 -1.26
N HIS A 143 4.33 -13.18 -0.32
CA HIS A 143 3.06 -13.41 0.36
C HIS A 143 2.20 -12.16 0.25
N VAL A 144 0.91 -12.35 0.05
CA VAL A 144 -0.06 -11.24 0.05
C VAL A 144 -1.34 -11.65 0.76
N ARG A 145 -1.85 -10.77 1.61
CA ARG A 145 -3.17 -10.91 2.25
C ARG A 145 -4.10 -9.81 1.76
N PHE A 146 -5.38 -10.12 1.62
CA PHE A 146 -6.41 -9.19 1.18
C PHE A 146 -7.60 -9.16 2.13
N TRP A 147 -8.15 -7.96 2.27
CA TRP A 147 -9.40 -7.66 2.95
C TRP A 147 -10.32 -6.91 2.00
N GLN A 148 -11.57 -7.35 1.86
CA GLN A 148 -12.61 -6.55 1.23
C GLN A 148 -12.96 -5.40 2.19
N VAL A 149 -12.68 -4.17 1.76
CA VAL A 149 -12.84 -2.96 2.59
C VAL A 149 -14.03 -2.10 2.13
N LEU A 150 -14.45 -2.25 0.88
CA LEU A 150 -15.64 -1.60 0.33
C LEU A 150 -16.43 -2.61 -0.48
N ASP A 151 -17.74 -2.67 -0.29
CA ASP A 151 -18.63 -3.45 -1.16
C ASP A 151 -18.78 -2.80 -2.54
N ARG A 152 -18.65 -1.48 -2.60
CA ARG A 152 -18.69 -0.67 -3.82
C ARG A 152 -17.74 0.52 -3.72
N GLY A 153 -16.67 0.50 -4.52
CA GLY A 153 -15.77 1.62 -4.75
C GLY A 153 -16.31 2.60 -5.80
N ALA A 154 -15.45 3.49 -6.29
CA ALA A 154 -15.80 4.49 -7.30
C ALA A 154 -16.33 3.86 -8.61
N GLU A 155 -15.86 2.67 -8.95
CA GLU A 155 -16.28 1.89 -10.13
C GLU A 155 -17.53 1.04 -9.89
N GLY A 156 -18.15 1.14 -8.71
CA GLY A 156 -19.34 0.35 -8.35
C GLY A 156 -19.05 -1.14 -8.08
N ARG A 157 -17.78 -1.54 -7.98
CA ARG A 157 -17.33 -2.90 -7.67
C ARG A 157 -16.65 -2.97 -6.30
N PRO A 158 -16.52 -4.16 -5.69
CA PRO A 158 -15.82 -4.30 -4.42
C PRO A 158 -14.36 -3.86 -4.52
N VAL A 159 -13.85 -3.27 -3.44
CA VAL A 159 -12.46 -2.84 -3.29
C VAL A 159 -11.81 -3.64 -2.18
N TRP A 160 -10.62 -4.11 -2.48
CA TRP A 160 -9.77 -4.89 -1.61
C TRP A 160 -8.52 -4.08 -1.30
N LEU A 161 -8.11 -4.05 -0.04
CA LEU A 161 -6.77 -3.64 0.33
C LEU A 161 -5.97 -4.87 0.74
N GLY A 162 -4.67 -4.82 0.51
CA GLY A 162 -3.79 -5.90 0.89
C GLY A 162 -2.43 -5.44 1.35
N SER A 163 -1.78 -6.36 2.06
CA SER A 163 -0.39 -6.27 2.49
C SER A 163 0.38 -7.35 1.75
N ALA A 164 1.30 -6.92 0.89
CA ALA A 164 2.21 -7.74 0.14
C ALA A 164 3.63 -7.63 0.73
N THR A 165 4.19 -8.74 1.18
CA THR A 165 5.49 -8.82 1.85
C THR A 165 6.26 -10.05 1.38
N PHE A 166 7.59 -10.01 1.48
CA PHE A 166 8.45 -11.13 1.08
C PHE A 166 8.89 -11.90 2.32
N ASP A 167 8.47 -13.14 2.49
CA ASP A 167 8.98 -13.99 3.56
C ASP A 167 10.41 -14.41 3.22
N ARG A 168 11.39 -13.99 4.04
CA ARG A 168 12.81 -14.32 3.86
C ARG A 168 13.25 -15.56 4.66
N GLY A 169 12.39 -16.09 5.53
CA GLY A 169 12.64 -17.29 6.33
C GLY A 169 11.87 -17.32 7.65
N VAL A 170 12.03 -18.40 8.43
CA VAL A 170 11.41 -18.59 9.75
C VAL A 170 12.39 -18.20 10.85
N GLY A 171 11.91 -17.49 11.87
CA GLY A 171 12.68 -17.12 13.07
C GLY A 171 11.78 -16.84 14.27
N LEU A 172 12.30 -16.15 15.29
CA LEU A 172 11.54 -15.78 16.48
C LEU A 172 11.17 -14.29 16.39
N SER A 173 9.90 -13.97 16.61
CA SER A 173 9.39 -12.60 16.74
C SER A 173 10.14 -11.88 17.86
N HIS A 174 10.61 -10.65 17.58
CA HIS A 174 11.30 -9.84 18.58
C HIS A 174 10.37 -9.40 19.72
N ASP A 175 9.09 -9.16 19.39
CA ASP A 175 8.12 -8.61 20.34
C ASP A 175 7.41 -9.70 21.16
N THR A 176 7.17 -10.88 20.57
CA THR A 176 6.39 -11.95 21.22
C THR A 176 7.21 -13.18 21.57
N GLY A 177 8.40 -13.36 20.99
CA GLY A 177 9.22 -14.56 21.13
C GLY A 177 8.62 -15.81 20.47
N GLN A 178 7.53 -15.69 19.70
CA GLN A 178 6.90 -16.79 18.97
C GLN A 178 7.65 -17.08 17.67
N VAL A 179 7.60 -18.33 17.19
CA VAL A 179 8.10 -18.67 15.86
C VAL A 179 7.23 -17.96 14.82
N THR A 180 7.86 -17.12 13.99
CA THR A 180 7.21 -16.32 12.96
C THR A 180 8.03 -16.32 11.67
N HIS A 181 7.40 -15.90 10.57
CA HIS A 181 8.13 -15.60 9.34
C HIS A 181 8.69 -14.18 9.42
N HIS A 182 9.92 -14.01 8.99
CA HIS A 182 10.54 -12.70 8.85
C HIS A 182 10.29 -12.16 7.45
N ILE A 183 9.94 -10.87 7.34
CA ILE A 183 9.70 -10.22 6.04
C ILE A 183 10.93 -9.49 5.53
N GLY A 184 11.16 -9.41 4.22
CA GLY A 184 12.15 -8.55 3.58
C GLY A 184 11.82 -7.06 3.76
N PRO A 185 12.83 -6.16 3.78
CA PRO A 185 12.60 -4.75 4.09
C PRO A 185 12.00 -3.95 2.94
N ASP A 186 12.20 -4.39 1.69
CA ASP A 186 11.63 -3.75 0.50
C ASP A 186 10.24 -4.33 0.20
N ILE A 187 9.21 -3.71 0.75
CA ILE A 187 7.83 -4.16 0.52
C ILE A 187 7.27 -3.64 -0.80
N ASP A 188 7.89 -2.60 -1.39
CA ASP A 188 7.49 -2.05 -2.68
C ASP A 188 7.87 -3.01 -3.81
N ALA A 189 9.00 -3.70 -3.70
CA ALA A 189 9.39 -4.74 -4.66
C ALA A 189 8.32 -5.83 -4.82
N VAL A 190 7.68 -6.27 -3.73
CA VAL A 190 6.65 -7.32 -3.75
C VAL A 190 5.33 -6.79 -4.33
N ARG A 191 4.96 -5.56 -3.96
CA ARG A 191 3.81 -4.84 -4.54
C ARG A 191 3.95 -4.70 -6.05
N ASP A 192 5.12 -4.28 -6.51
CA ASP A 192 5.41 -4.04 -7.91
C ASP A 192 5.42 -5.38 -8.69
N GLN A 193 6.03 -6.42 -8.11
CA GLN A 193 6.02 -7.78 -8.66
C GLN A 193 4.59 -8.34 -8.79
N LEU A 194 3.75 -8.19 -7.76
CA LEU A 194 2.35 -8.60 -7.81
C LEU A 194 1.60 -7.88 -8.93
N THR A 195 1.76 -6.56 -9.01
CA THR A 195 1.14 -5.74 -10.04
C THR A 195 1.56 -6.24 -11.43
N ASP A 196 2.86 -6.38 -11.67
CA ASP A 196 3.43 -6.89 -12.92
C ASP A 196 2.90 -8.28 -13.30
N ASP A 197 2.78 -9.19 -12.34
CA ASP A 197 2.27 -10.54 -12.59
C ASP A 197 0.81 -10.52 -13.05
N LEU A 198 -0.03 -9.71 -12.40
CA LEU A 198 -1.42 -9.52 -12.77
C LEU A 198 -1.55 -8.91 -14.17
N GLN A 199 -0.69 -7.94 -14.51
CA GLN A 199 -0.66 -7.33 -15.84
C GLN A 199 -0.22 -8.34 -16.92
N LYS A 200 0.87 -9.10 -16.68
CA LYS A 200 1.38 -10.13 -17.59
C LYS A 200 0.37 -11.25 -17.81
N ALA A 201 -0.46 -11.56 -16.80
CA ALA A 201 -1.55 -12.52 -16.91
C ALA A 201 -2.74 -12.01 -17.75
N GLY A 202 -2.75 -10.73 -18.12
CA GLY A 202 -3.86 -10.07 -18.81
C GLY A 202 -5.06 -9.84 -17.90
N MET A 203 -4.86 -9.79 -16.58
CA MET A 203 -5.94 -9.78 -15.59
C MET A 203 -6.27 -8.38 -15.08
N VAL A 204 -5.66 -7.33 -15.64
CA VAL A 204 -5.81 -5.94 -15.21
C VAL A 204 -6.29 -5.07 -16.38
N GLU A 205 -7.30 -4.25 -16.12
CA GLU A 205 -7.83 -3.24 -17.05
C GLU A 205 -7.13 -1.90 -16.88
N ALA A 206 -6.90 -1.50 -15.63
CA ALA A 206 -6.27 -0.25 -15.27
C ALA A 206 -5.51 -0.36 -13.95
N THR A 207 -4.49 0.46 -13.77
CA THR A 207 -3.79 0.66 -12.50
C THR A 207 -3.78 2.13 -12.12
N TYR A 208 -3.84 2.38 -10.82
CA TYR A 208 -3.72 3.73 -10.27
C TYR A 208 -3.26 3.67 -8.82
N GLN A 209 -2.80 4.80 -8.29
CA GLN A 209 -2.35 4.89 -6.91
C GLN A 209 -3.42 5.52 -6.01
N VAL A 210 -3.39 5.17 -4.73
CA VAL A 210 -4.04 5.91 -3.64
C VAL A 210 -3.08 6.00 -2.47
N THR A 211 -3.30 6.98 -1.59
CA THR A 211 -2.47 7.15 -0.40
C THR A 211 -2.50 5.93 0.51
N GLY A 212 -1.32 5.42 0.86
CA GLY A 212 -1.10 4.38 1.85
C GLY A 212 -0.63 4.94 3.19
N ILE A 213 0.35 4.29 3.81
CA ILE A 213 0.90 4.69 5.11
C ILE A 213 1.79 5.95 5.03
N GLY A 214 2.15 6.38 3.81
CA GLY A 214 3.07 7.48 3.55
C GLY A 214 4.54 7.06 3.59
N PRO A 215 5.45 7.88 2.99
CA PRO A 215 6.84 7.50 2.81
C PRO A 215 7.52 7.12 4.13
N THR A 216 8.13 5.94 4.16
CA THR A 216 8.68 5.34 5.39
C THR A 216 10.04 4.71 5.09
N VAL A 217 11.08 5.08 5.84
CA VAL A 217 12.46 4.57 5.66
C VAL A 217 12.97 3.68 6.80
N ASN A 218 12.25 3.65 7.93
CA ASN A 218 12.65 2.91 9.12
C ASN A 218 11.40 2.38 9.85
N GLY A 219 10.48 1.80 9.06
CA GLY A 219 9.27 1.18 9.57
C GLY A 219 9.59 -0.13 10.27
N ARG A 220 8.71 -0.57 11.18
CA ARG A 220 8.75 -1.89 11.78
C ARG A 220 7.36 -2.50 11.79
N ASN A 221 7.26 -3.79 11.48
CA ASN A 221 6.01 -4.52 11.58
C ASN A 221 5.81 -5.12 12.99
N GLY A 222 4.75 -5.92 13.16
CA GLY A 222 4.33 -6.47 14.45
C GLY A 222 5.24 -7.56 15.01
N GLU A 223 6.18 -8.05 14.20
CA GLU A 223 7.23 -8.99 14.58
C GLU A 223 8.56 -8.30 14.89
N GLY A 224 8.65 -6.99 14.62
CA GLY A 224 9.83 -6.16 14.78
C GLY A 224 10.71 -6.06 13.54
N ASP A 225 10.29 -6.59 12.39
CA ASP A 225 11.09 -6.57 11.16
C ASP A 225 11.11 -5.19 10.52
N PRO A 226 12.29 -4.72 10.04
CA PRO A 226 12.39 -3.43 9.40
C PRO A 226 11.78 -3.45 8.00
N TYR A 227 11.11 -2.37 7.60
CA TYR A 227 10.67 -2.13 6.22
C TYR A 227 10.84 -0.67 5.78
N TYR A 228 10.85 -0.47 4.47
CA TYR A 228 10.76 0.83 3.82
C TYR A 228 9.78 0.79 2.64
N THR A 229 9.15 1.93 2.34
CA THR A 229 8.17 2.09 1.27
C THR A 229 8.05 3.56 0.85
N ASP A 230 7.71 3.80 -0.42
CA ASP A 230 7.24 5.09 -0.93
C ASP A 230 5.91 5.56 -0.27
N GLY A 231 5.20 4.65 0.39
CA GLY A 231 4.00 4.93 1.15
C GLY A 231 2.70 4.91 0.37
N GLU A 232 2.75 4.52 -0.91
CA GLU A 232 1.58 4.48 -1.78
C GLU A 232 1.01 3.07 -1.92
N ILE A 233 -0.30 3.00 -2.13
CA ILE A 233 -1.00 1.77 -2.49
C ILE A 233 -1.21 1.77 -3.99
N TRP A 234 -0.68 0.76 -4.67
CA TRP A 234 -0.99 0.52 -6.08
C TRP A 234 -2.24 -0.35 -6.20
N VAL A 235 -3.27 0.20 -6.84
CA VAL A 235 -4.56 -0.47 -7.04
C VAL A 235 -4.64 -1.00 -8.46
N SER A 236 -4.90 -2.30 -8.60
CA SER A 236 -5.17 -2.97 -9.87
C SER A 236 -6.66 -3.22 -10.06
N ARG A 237 -7.25 -2.60 -11.09
CA ARG A 237 -8.62 -2.87 -11.51
C ARG A 237 -8.66 -4.15 -12.34
N LEU A 238 -9.26 -5.19 -11.79
CA LEU A 238 -9.27 -6.51 -12.41
C LEU A 238 -10.25 -6.60 -13.60
N VAL A 239 -9.95 -7.46 -14.56
CA VAL A 239 -10.90 -7.82 -15.62
C VAL A 239 -12.08 -8.59 -15.02
N PRO A 240 -13.33 -8.31 -15.44
CA PRO A 240 -14.50 -9.04 -14.95
C PRO A 240 -14.52 -10.46 -15.52
N ASP A 241 -14.98 -11.42 -14.71
CA ASP A 241 -15.22 -12.81 -15.08
C ASP A 241 -13.97 -13.54 -15.61
N GLY A 242 -12.78 -13.00 -15.35
CA GLY A 242 -11.52 -13.50 -15.91
C GLY A 242 -11.38 -13.37 -17.43
N ALA A 243 -12.12 -12.44 -18.04
CA ALA A 243 -11.99 -12.10 -19.44
C ALA A 243 -10.66 -11.39 -19.71
N LYS A 244 -9.60 -12.17 -19.95
CA LYS A 244 -8.23 -11.66 -20.14
C LYS A 244 -8.18 -10.54 -21.18
N SER A 245 -7.57 -9.42 -20.80
CA SER A 245 -7.26 -8.32 -21.70
C SER A 245 -6.03 -8.64 -22.53
N ALA A 246 -6.12 -8.43 -23.85
CA ALA A 246 -4.96 -8.45 -24.75
C ALA A 246 -4.26 -7.10 -24.85
N LYS A 247 -4.86 -6.03 -24.30
CA LYS A 247 -4.29 -4.68 -24.29
C LYS A 247 -3.52 -4.47 -22.99
N PRO A 248 -2.41 -3.71 -23.02
CA PRO A 248 -1.78 -3.23 -21.80
C PRO A 248 -2.80 -2.47 -20.94
N PRO A 249 -2.72 -2.60 -19.61
CA PRO A 249 -3.61 -1.88 -18.71
C PRO A 249 -3.38 -0.37 -18.82
N GLU A 250 -4.45 0.39 -18.66
CA GLU A 250 -4.38 1.85 -18.57
C GLU A 250 -3.73 2.25 -17.24
N ILE A 251 -2.62 3.00 -17.28
CA ILE A 251 -2.03 3.59 -16.08
C ILE A 251 -2.65 4.97 -15.89
N ILE A 252 -3.54 5.10 -14.90
CA ILE A 252 -4.18 6.37 -14.57
C ILE A 252 -3.22 7.17 -13.68
N PRO A 253 -2.73 8.33 -14.12
CA PRO A 253 -1.72 9.07 -13.38
C PRO A 253 -2.31 9.66 -12.09
N PRO A 254 -1.53 9.69 -10.99
CA PRO A 254 -1.96 10.39 -9.79
C PRO A 254 -2.00 11.91 -10.03
N PRO A 255 -2.56 12.71 -9.10
CA PRO A 255 -2.59 14.15 -9.21
C PRO A 255 -1.18 14.72 -9.44
N ALA A 256 -1.05 15.78 -10.25
CA ALA A 256 0.25 16.29 -10.70
C ALA A 256 1.26 16.60 -9.57
N PHE A 257 0.75 17.00 -8.40
CA PHE A 257 1.57 17.29 -7.23
C PHE A 257 2.08 16.02 -6.55
N VAL A 258 1.28 14.95 -6.50
CA VAL A 258 1.70 13.61 -6.06
C VAL A 258 2.76 13.05 -7.02
N SER A 259 2.55 13.14 -8.33
CA SER A 259 3.57 12.70 -9.30
C SER A 259 4.90 13.44 -9.15
N PHE A 260 4.89 14.69 -8.70
CA PHE A 260 6.12 15.44 -8.39
C PHE A 260 6.80 14.92 -7.13
N LYS A 261 6.04 14.64 -6.06
CA LYS A 261 6.54 13.98 -4.84
C LYS A 261 7.22 12.65 -5.15
N ASP A 262 6.57 11.79 -5.93
CA ASP A 262 7.07 10.44 -6.20
C ASP A 262 8.39 10.46 -6.97
N ARG A 263 8.51 11.35 -7.96
CA ARG A 263 9.78 11.57 -8.66
C ARG A 263 10.89 12.06 -7.74
N LEU A 264 10.58 12.93 -6.79
CA LEU A 264 11.55 13.39 -5.79
C LEU A 264 11.97 12.24 -4.86
N TRP A 265 11.01 11.42 -4.41
CA TRP A 265 11.29 10.23 -3.61
C TRP A 265 12.21 9.26 -4.33
N HIS A 266 11.87 8.83 -5.54
CA HIS A 266 12.71 7.92 -6.32
C HIS A 266 14.09 8.51 -6.62
N TRP A 267 14.17 9.82 -6.88
CA TRP A 267 15.44 10.49 -7.02
C TRP A 267 16.27 10.39 -5.74
N VAL A 268 15.72 10.69 -4.57
CA VAL A 268 16.43 10.57 -3.28
C VAL A 268 16.81 9.12 -2.96
N ALA A 269 15.87 8.18 -3.13
CA ALA A 269 16.06 6.76 -2.87
C ALA A 269 17.20 6.17 -3.72
N SER A 270 17.42 6.66 -4.95
CA SER A 270 18.52 6.19 -5.80
C SER A 270 19.93 6.50 -5.29
N TRP A 271 20.06 7.30 -4.23
CA TRP A 271 21.35 7.60 -3.57
C TRP A 271 21.65 6.68 -2.38
N PHE A 272 20.71 5.81 -2.01
CA PHE A 272 20.82 4.83 -0.93
C PHE A 272 20.84 3.41 -1.49
#